data_AF-A0A094L0G0-F1
#
_entry.id   AF-A0A094L0G0-F1
#
_cell.length_a   1.000
_cell.length_b   1.000
_cell.length_c   1.000
_cell.angle_alpha   90.00
_cell.angle_beta   90.00
_cell.angle_gamma   90.00
#
_symmetry.space_group_name_H-M   'P 1'
#
loop_
_entity.id
_entity.type
_entity.pdbx_description
1 polymer ?
#
loop_
_entity_poly.entity_id
_entity_poly.type
_entity_poly.pdbx_seq_one_letter_code
_entity_poly.pdbx_strand_id
1 'polypeptide(L)'
;MVAVIIVAVLAFVAGRLLGRLQDQNKRRDAAIQKRNERLHESIVTIAKAMDQGQCALSEGALRLVVLLDLRVEEGKPVYSERYRGLHTMYERIKHMPTHEARKQYPKSEIRKMDDEREGYEKELEDVILADVRQLLKDFN
;
A
#
# COMPACT_ATOMS: atom_id res chain seq x y z
N MET A 1 -11.68 56.30 -9.53
CA MET A 1 -10.37 55.92 -8.95
C MET A 1 -10.48 54.81 -7.89
N VAL A 2 -11.40 54.91 -6.92
CA VAL A 2 -11.58 53.89 -5.85
C VAL A 2 -11.78 52.46 -6.39
N ALA A 3 -12.65 52.28 -7.40
CA ALA A 3 -12.89 50.96 -8.00
C ALA A 3 -11.61 50.33 -8.62
N VAL A 4 -10.77 51.14 -9.25
CA VAL A 4 -9.52 50.69 -9.89
C VAL A 4 -8.52 50.20 -8.83
N ILE A 5 -8.43 50.91 -7.70
CA ILE A 5 -7.56 50.54 -6.58
C ILE A 5 -8.02 49.21 -5.97
N ILE A 6 -9.32 49.04 -5.75
CA ILE A 6 -9.87 47.79 -5.21
C ILE A 6 -9.56 46.62 -6.15
N VAL A 7 -9.80 46.77 -7.45
CA VAL A 7 -9.50 45.73 -8.44
C VAL A 7 -8.00 45.39 -8.48
N ALA A 8 -7.12 46.38 -8.41
CA ALA A 8 -5.67 46.16 -8.39
C ALA A 8 -5.21 45.39 -7.13
N VAL A 9 -5.74 45.73 -5.95
CA VAL A 9 -5.43 45.02 -4.70
C VAL A 9 -5.93 43.57 -4.76
N LEU A 10 -7.14 43.34 -5.23
CA LEU A 10 -7.70 41.99 -5.38
C LEU A 10 -6.89 41.15 -6.36
N ALA A 11 -6.50 41.72 -7.50
CA ALA A 11 -5.66 41.05 -8.49
C ALA A 11 -4.29 40.65 -7.92
N PHE A 12 -3.67 41.53 -7.12
CA PHE A 12 -2.41 41.24 -6.44
C PHE A 12 -2.53 40.09 -5.43
N VAL A 13 -3.59 40.11 -4.61
CA VAL A 13 -3.86 39.03 -3.64
C VAL A 13 -4.11 37.71 -4.36
N ALA A 14 -4.93 37.72 -5.42
CA ALA A 14 -5.20 36.53 -6.22
C ALA A 14 -3.91 35.95 -6.84
N GLY A 15 -3.06 36.79 -7.42
CA GLY A 15 -1.76 36.38 -7.96
C GLY A 15 -0.85 35.76 -6.91
N ARG A 16 -0.78 36.36 -5.71
CA ARG A 16 -0.01 35.82 -4.57
C ARG A 16 -0.55 34.47 -4.12
N LEU A 17 -1.88 34.32 -4.04
CA LEU A 17 -2.52 33.07 -3.63
C LEU A 17 -2.28 31.96 -4.67
N LEU A 18 -2.38 32.27 -5.97
CA LEU A 18 -2.07 31.32 -7.04
C LEU A 18 -0.62 30.82 -6.95
N GLY A 19 0.35 31.74 -6.77
CA GLY A 19 1.76 31.36 -6.61
C GLY A 19 1.98 30.42 -5.42
N ARG A 20 1.36 30.74 -4.27
CA ARG A 20 1.42 29.87 -3.08
C ARG A 20 0.79 28.49 -3.33
N LEU A 21 -0.35 28.44 -4.00
CA LEU A 21 -1.01 27.17 -4.33
C LEU A 21 -0.16 26.31 -5.26
N GLN A 22 0.48 26.92 -6.27
CA GLN A 22 1.39 26.21 -7.17
C GLN A 22 2.59 25.61 -6.41
N ASP A 23 3.21 26.39 -5.52
CA ASP A 23 4.34 25.91 -4.71
C ASP A 23 3.92 24.80 -3.72
N GLN A 24 2.74 24.93 -3.11
CA GLN A 24 2.19 23.90 -2.23
C GLN A 24 1.91 22.60 -2.99
N ASN A 25 1.30 22.67 -4.17
CA ASN A 25 1.05 21.51 -5.02
C ASN A 25 2.37 20.83 -5.43
N LYS A 26 3.36 21.60 -5.90
CA LYS A 26 4.69 21.04 -6.24
C LYS A 26 5.33 20.31 -5.07
N ARG A 27 5.30 20.88 -3.86
CA ARG A 27 5.84 20.24 -2.65
C ARG A 27 5.08 18.97 -2.28
N ARG A 28 3.75 19.01 -2.35
CA ARG A 28 2.89 17.86 -2.09
C ARG A 28 3.18 16.74 -3.08
N ASP A 29 3.21 17.05 -4.37
CA ASP A 29 3.41 16.06 -5.42
C ASP A 29 4.81 15.46 -5.35
N ALA A 30 5.84 16.27 -5.07
CA ALA A 30 7.20 15.76 -4.80
C ALA A 30 7.26 14.84 -3.57
N ALA A 31 6.54 15.16 -2.48
CA ALA A 31 6.45 14.31 -1.31
C ALA A 31 5.72 13.00 -1.59
N ILE A 32 4.66 13.02 -2.42
CA ILE A 32 3.95 11.83 -2.89
C ILE A 32 4.89 10.95 -3.72
N GLN A 33 5.62 11.52 -4.68
CA GLN A 33 6.56 10.75 -5.50
C GLN A 33 7.63 10.07 -4.65
N LYS A 34 8.29 10.83 -3.76
CA LYS A 34 9.29 10.27 -2.84
C LYS A 34 8.72 9.16 -1.94
N ARG A 35 7.47 9.28 -1.53
CA ARG A 35 6.78 8.24 -0.75
C ARG A 35 6.52 7.01 -1.62
N ASN A 36 6.04 7.19 -2.85
CA ASN A 36 5.77 6.09 -3.78
C ASN A 36 7.05 5.34 -4.18
N GLU A 37 8.19 6.03 -4.33
CA GLU A 37 9.50 5.42 -4.56
C GLU A 37 9.89 4.48 -3.42
N ARG A 38 9.76 4.93 -2.16
CA ARG A 38 10.02 4.09 -0.98
C ARG A 38 9.07 2.89 -0.88
N LEU A 39 7.79 3.11 -1.21
CA LEU A 39 6.80 2.03 -1.25
C LEU A 39 7.15 1.02 -2.34
N HIS A 40 7.57 1.48 -3.51
CA HIS A 40 8.02 0.64 -4.62
C HIS A 40 9.22 -0.23 -4.20
N GLU A 41 10.27 0.35 -3.63
CA GLU A 41 11.43 -0.39 -3.12
C GLU A 41 11.03 -1.47 -2.11
N SER A 42 10.13 -1.12 -1.18
CA SER A 42 9.62 -2.04 -0.16
C SER A 42 8.81 -3.19 -0.76
N ILE A 43 7.91 -2.88 -1.70
CA ILE A 43 7.07 -3.86 -2.42
C ILE A 43 7.94 -4.84 -3.18
N VAL A 44 8.90 -4.34 -3.98
CA VAL A 44 9.79 -5.18 -4.77
C VAL A 44 10.66 -6.07 -3.87
N THR A 45 11.17 -5.53 -2.76
CA THR A 45 11.98 -6.29 -1.81
C THR A 45 11.19 -7.43 -1.18
N ILE A 46 9.96 -7.17 -0.72
CA ILE A 46 9.09 -8.20 -0.12
C ILE A 46 8.70 -9.25 -1.15
N ALA A 47 8.31 -8.82 -2.36
CA ALA A 47 7.92 -9.73 -3.43
C ALA A 47 9.09 -10.66 -3.83
N LYS A 48 10.32 -10.14 -3.93
CA LYS A 48 11.52 -10.97 -4.16
C LYS A 48 11.75 -11.96 -3.03
N ALA A 49 11.61 -11.53 -1.77
CA ALA A 49 11.76 -12.42 -0.62
C ALA A 49 10.71 -13.54 -0.61
N MET A 50 9.46 -13.24 -1.01
CA MET A 50 8.40 -14.24 -1.15
C MET A 50 8.70 -15.23 -2.28
N ASP A 51 9.07 -14.75 -3.49
CA ASP A 51 9.38 -15.62 -4.63
C ASP A 51 10.60 -16.53 -4.37
N GLN A 52 11.54 -16.06 -3.54
CA GLN A 52 12.71 -16.82 -3.11
C GLN A 52 12.46 -17.72 -1.88
N GLY A 53 11.24 -17.74 -1.33
CA GLY A 53 10.89 -18.54 -0.15
C GLY A 53 11.56 -18.08 1.16
N GLN A 54 12.05 -16.83 1.21
CA GLN A 54 12.66 -16.22 2.39
C GLN A 54 11.65 -15.56 3.34
N CYS A 55 10.39 -15.44 2.90
CA CYS A 55 9.29 -14.86 3.66
C CYS A 55 8.05 -15.76 3.54
N ALA A 56 7.37 -15.98 4.66
CA ALA A 56 6.12 -16.74 4.67
C ALA A 56 5.05 -16.02 3.82
N LEU A 57 4.28 -16.79 3.05
CA LEU A 57 3.32 -16.23 2.10
C LEU A 57 2.22 -15.41 2.80
N SER A 58 1.79 -15.83 3.99
CA SER A 58 0.81 -15.08 4.78
C SER A 58 1.33 -13.70 5.21
N GLU A 59 2.57 -13.61 5.70
CA GLU A 59 3.18 -12.35 6.13
C GLU A 59 3.41 -11.42 4.93
N GLY A 60 3.97 -11.99 3.85
CA GLY A 60 4.21 -11.26 2.62
C GLY A 60 2.93 -10.69 2.01
N ALA A 61 1.86 -11.49 1.93
CA ALA A 61 0.57 -11.05 1.43
C ALA A 61 -0.03 -9.91 2.27
N LEU A 62 0.03 -10.02 3.61
CA LEU A 62 -0.43 -8.97 4.50
C LEU A 62 0.28 -7.64 4.24
N ARG A 63 1.61 -7.69 4.13
CA ARG A 63 2.44 -6.49 3.92
C ARG A 63 2.25 -5.90 2.52
N LEU A 64 2.23 -6.73 1.48
CA LEU A 64 2.09 -6.27 0.10
C LEU A 64 0.76 -5.58 -0.13
N VAL A 65 -0.36 -6.17 0.32
CA VAL A 65 -1.70 -5.57 0.14
C VAL A 65 -1.76 -4.18 0.77
N VAL A 66 -1.29 -4.02 2.01
CA VAL A 66 -1.28 -2.72 2.70
C VAL A 66 -0.39 -1.71 1.96
N LEU A 67 0.80 -2.11 1.52
CA LEU A 67 1.71 -1.20 0.80
C LEU A 67 1.15 -0.77 -0.55
N LEU A 68 0.52 -1.68 -1.29
CA LEU A 68 -0.19 -1.40 -2.53
C LEU A 68 -1.34 -0.41 -2.30
N ASP A 69 -2.14 -0.60 -1.24
CA ASP A 69 -3.22 0.31 -0.86
C ASP A 69 -2.73 1.72 -0.51
N LEU A 70 -1.54 1.83 0.08
CA LEU A 70 -0.93 3.10 0.44
C LEU A 70 -0.44 3.92 -0.78
N ARG A 71 -0.19 3.32 -1.94
CA ARG A 71 0.30 4.06 -3.13
C ARG A 71 -0.74 5.05 -3.64
N VAL A 72 -0.26 6.24 -4.02
CA VAL A 72 -1.08 7.33 -4.57
C VAL A 72 -0.64 7.55 -6.01
N GLU A 73 -1.43 7.07 -6.97
CA GLU A 73 -1.14 7.19 -8.40
C GLU A 73 -2.43 7.44 -9.18
N GLU A 74 -2.31 8.17 -10.29
CA GLU A 74 -3.42 8.35 -11.21
C GLU A 74 -3.68 7.05 -11.97
N GLY A 75 -4.95 6.66 -12.10
CA GLY A 75 -5.31 5.41 -12.78
C GLY A 75 -4.91 4.14 -12.01
N LYS A 76 -4.74 4.24 -10.68
CA LYS A 76 -4.43 3.09 -9.80
C LYS A 76 -5.32 1.89 -10.15
N PRO A 77 -4.73 0.74 -10.56
CA PRO A 77 -5.52 -0.43 -10.87
C PRO A 77 -6.16 -1.01 -9.60
N VAL A 78 -7.25 -1.75 -9.79
CA VAL A 78 -7.89 -2.49 -8.69
C VAL A 78 -7.00 -3.68 -8.34
N TYR A 79 -6.08 -3.50 -7.38
CA TYR A 79 -5.10 -4.51 -7.02
C TYR A 79 -5.73 -5.82 -6.50
N SER A 80 -6.93 -5.75 -5.91
CA SER A 80 -7.69 -6.95 -5.51
C SER A 80 -8.13 -7.82 -6.68
N GLU A 81 -8.33 -7.23 -7.86
CA GLU A 81 -8.64 -7.97 -9.06
C GLU A 81 -7.39 -8.47 -9.78
N ARG A 82 -6.29 -7.71 -9.69
CA ARG A 82 -5.01 -8.01 -10.35
C ARG A 82 -4.19 -9.07 -9.61
N TYR A 83 -4.24 -9.07 -8.28
CA TYR A 83 -3.48 -9.97 -7.41
C TYR A 83 -4.43 -10.69 -6.43
N ARG A 84 -5.23 -11.60 -6.98
CA ARG A 84 -6.34 -12.23 -6.25
C ARG A 84 -5.89 -13.16 -5.14
N GLY A 85 -4.81 -13.91 -5.34
CA GLY A 85 -4.22 -14.78 -4.31
C GLY A 85 -3.71 -13.97 -3.11
N LEU A 86 -2.97 -12.88 -3.37
CA LEU A 86 -2.51 -11.98 -2.30
C LEU A 86 -3.68 -11.40 -1.50
N HIS A 87 -4.70 -10.88 -2.18
CA HIS A 87 -5.88 -10.33 -1.51
C HIS A 87 -6.73 -11.40 -0.81
N THR A 88 -6.84 -12.60 -1.37
CA THR A 88 -7.57 -13.70 -0.72
C THR A 88 -6.89 -14.10 0.59
N MET A 89 -5.56 -14.25 0.58
CA MET A 89 -4.79 -14.50 1.80
C MET A 89 -5.00 -13.38 2.82
N TYR A 90 -4.85 -12.12 2.39
CA TYR A 90 -5.07 -10.94 3.25
C TYR A 90 -6.46 -10.96 3.91
N GLU A 91 -7.52 -11.17 3.15
CA GLU A 91 -8.89 -11.18 3.68
C GLU A 91 -9.11 -12.30 4.70
N ARG A 92 -8.50 -13.48 4.48
CA ARG A 92 -8.60 -14.61 5.40
C ARG A 92 -7.87 -14.39 6.72
N ILE A 93 -6.77 -13.63 6.74
CA ILE A 93 -5.91 -13.53 7.95
C ILE A 93 -5.89 -12.15 8.61
N LYS A 94 -6.41 -11.09 7.98
CA LYS A 94 -6.32 -9.70 8.50
C LYS A 94 -6.93 -9.48 9.88
N HIS A 95 -7.86 -10.35 10.28
CA HIS A 95 -8.55 -10.28 11.57
C HIS A 95 -7.78 -11.00 12.69
N MET A 96 -6.79 -11.83 12.34
CA MET A 96 -6.00 -12.59 13.31
C MET A 96 -5.11 -11.64 14.13
N PRO A 97 -4.97 -11.85 15.45
CA PRO A 97 -4.20 -10.98 16.30
C PRO A 97 -2.71 -11.04 15.94
N THR A 98 -2.05 -9.89 16.01
CA THR A 98 -0.61 -9.73 15.79
C THR A 98 0.04 -9.05 17.00
N HIS A 99 1.36 -9.19 17.13
CA HIS A 99 2.17 -8.54 18.17
C HIS A 99 1.56 -8.65 19.60
N GLU A 100 1.35 -7.52 20.27
CA GLU A 100 0.84 -7.46 21.63
C GLU A 100 -0.61 -7.95 21.76
N ALA A 101 -1.41 -7.83 20.69
CA ALA A 101 -2.78 -8.35 20.70
C ALA A 101 -2.80 -9.87 20.86
N ARG A 102 -1.80 -10.60 20.34
CA ARG A 102 -1.71 -12.07 20.51
C ARG A 102 -1.64 -12.50 21.97
N LYS A 103 -1.03 -11.70 22.84
CA LYS A 103 -0.88 -12.03 24.28
C LYS A 103 -2.21 -12.02 25.03
N GLN A 104 -3.22 -11.37 24.47
CA GLN A 104 -4.56 -11.26 25.07
C GLN A 104 -5.44 -12.49 24.75
N TYR A 105 -5.01 -13.35 23.83
CA TYR A 105 -5.78 -14.52 23.41
C TYR A 105 -5.33 -15.78 24.15
N PRO A 106 -6.25 -16.73 24.41
CA PRO A 106 -5.90 -18.06 24.89
C PRO A 106 -4.92 -18.77 23.94
N LYS A 107 -3.93 -19.47 24.51
CA LYS A 107 -2.92 -20.21 23.72
C LYS A 107 -3.53 -21.24 22.75
N SER A 108 -4.66 -21.84 23.13
CA SER A 108 -5.40 -22.79 22.29
C SER A 108 -5.98 -22.12 21.04
N GLU A 109 -6.48 -20.89 21.16
CA GLU A 109 -7.03 -20.14 20.02
C GLU A 109 -5.93 -19.67 19.08
N ILE A 110 -4.81 -19.16 19.63
CA ILE A 110 -3.63 -18.81 18.82
C ILE A 110 -3.15 -20.02 18.02
N ARG A 111 -3.09 -21.20 18.64
CA ARG A 111 -2.66 -22.42 17.95
C ARG A 111 -3.60 -22.79 16.80
N LYS A 112 -4.92 -22.70 17.00
CA LYS A 112 -5.91 -22.91 15.92
C LYS A 112 -5.70 -21.93 14.76
N MET A 113 -5.50 -20.64 15.07
CA MET A 113 -5.27 -19.62 14.04
C MET A 113 -3.94 -19.84 13.30
N ASP A 114 -2.89 -20.29 13.99
CA ASP A 114 -1.61 -20.62 13.36
C ASP A 114 -1.75 -21.86 12.43
N ASP A 115 -2.50 -22.88 12.85
CA ASP A 115 -2.81 -24.06 12.03
C ASP A 115 -3.65 -23.67 10.78
N GLU A 116 -4.66 -22.81 10.95
CA GLU A 116 -5.46 -22.27 9.82
C GLU A 116 -4.60 -21.48 8.84
N ARG A 117 -3.70 -20.63 9.36
CA ARG A 117 -2.78 -19.83 8.53
C ARG A 117 -1.86 -20.72 7.72
N GLU A 118 -1.28 -21.76 8.31
CA GLU A 118 -0.45 -22.73 7.59
C GLU A 118 -1.27 -23.49 6.52
N GLY A 119 -2.52 -23.84 6.84
CA GLY A 119 -3.46 -24.44 5.88
C GLY A 119 -3.70 -23.54 4.65
N TYR A 120 -3.96 -22.25 4.87
CA TYR A 120 -4.15 -21.29 3.78
C TYR A 120 -2.88 -21.04 2.98
N GLU A 121 -1.70 -21.07 3.61
CA GLU A 121 -0.42 -20.93 2.90
C GLU A 121 -0.26 -22.06 1.87
N LYS A 122 -0.54 -23.30 2.27
CA LYS A 122 -0.48 -24.46 1.36
C LYS A 122 -1.57 -24.40 0.28
N GLU A 123 -2.79 -23.99 0.64
CA GLU A 123 -3.92 -23.90 -0.29
C GLU A 123 -3.67 -22.87 -1.39
N LEU A 124 -3.12 -21.71 -1.03
CA LEU A 124 -2.99 -20.55 -1.92
C LEU A 124 -1.59 -20.38 -2.52
N GLU A 125 -0.64 -21.28 -2.21
CA GLU A 125 0.78 -21.17 -2.58
C GLU A 125 0.98 -20.83 -4.06
N ASP A 126 0.45 -21.67 -4.95
CA ASP A 126 0.63 -21.51 -6.40
C ASP A 126 0.05 -20.19 -6.91
N VAL A 127 -1.12 -19.79 -6.42
CA VAL A 127 -1.81 -18.57 -6.86
C VAL A 127 -1.10 -17.32 -6.33
N ILE A 128 -0.64 -17.35 -5.08
CA ILE A 128 0.14 -16.25 -4.49
C ILE A 128 1.48 -16.10 -5.21
N LEU A 129 2.19 -17.18 -5.49
CA LEU A 129 3.46 -17.11 -6.22
C LEU A 129 3.28 -16.60 -7.66
N ALA A 130 2.18 -16.97 -8.32
CA ALA A 130 1.82 -16.40 -9.62
C ALA A 130 1.59 -14.88 -9.52
N ASP A 131 0.85 -14.42 -8.53
CA ASP A 131 0.62 -13.00 -8.26
C ASP A 131 1.93 -12.26 -7.95
N VAL A 132 2.80 -12.83 -7.12
CA VAL A 132 4.09 -12.24 -6.75
C VAL A 132 4.98 -12.08 -7.99
N ARG A 133 5.05 -13.09 -8.86
CA ARG A 133 5.81 -13.00 -10.11
C ARG A 133 5.20 -11.99 -11.07
N GLN A 134 3.88 -11.88 -11.12
CA GLN A 134 3.21 -10.85 -11.92
C GLN A 134 3.50 -9.46 -11.36
N LEU A 135 3.44 -9.28 -10.03
CA LEU A 135 3.78 -8.04 -9.35
C LEU A 135 5.23 -7.63 -9.64
N LEU A 136 6.17 -8.58 -9.62
CA LEU A 136 7.57 -8.29 -9.97
C LEU A 136 7.73 -7.83 -11.41
N LYS A 137 6.92 -8.30 -12.36
CA LYS A 137 6.92 -7.80 -13.75
C LYS A 137 6.30 -6.41 -13.85
N ASP A 138 5.25 -6.15 -13.10
CA ASP A 138 4.52 -4.88 -13.12
C ASP A 138 5.30 -3.74 -12.47
N PHE A 139 6.24 -4.08 -11.57
CA PHE A 139 7.08 -3.14 -10.83
C PHE A 139 8.56 -3.20 -11.28
N ASN A 140 8.88 -3.79 -12.43
CA ASN A 140 10.24 -3.81 -12.99
C ASN A 140 10.49 -2.67 -13.98
#